data_AF-A0AAW0JHK9-F1
#
_entry.id   AF-A0AAW0JHK9-F1
#
_cell.length_a   1.000
_cell.length_b   1.000
_cell.length_c   1.000
_cell.angle_alpha   90.00
_cell.angle_beta   90.00
_cell.angle_gamma   90.00
#
_symmetry.space_group_name_H-M   'P 1'
#
loop_
_entity.id
_entity.type
_entity.pdbx_description
1 polymer ?
#
loop_
_entity_poly.entity_id
_entity_poly.type
_entity_poly.pdbx_seq_one_letter_code
_entity_poly.pdbx_strand_id
1 'polypeptide(L)'
;MNSTSAQFVTTRRIGVYEPIHQISTWGENFKSNGNLNSSSSLILEDTKLDNQSEDASHETMAPSNQYDQEASKSTDKVLRRLAQNREAARKSRLRKKAYVQQLETSRLKLIQLEQELECARHQGLYMAGGLDASHLGFSGTVNSGITAFEMEYGHWVEEQNKQIGDLRTALNAHISDVELRMLVDNGLEHYTKFFRMKGSAASADVFYVMSGMWKTSAERFFSWIGGFRPSDLLKVMCSSF
;
A
#
# COMPACT_ATOMS: atom_id res chain seq x y z
N MET A 1 56.05 -4.11 -23.81
CA MET A 1 55.85 -4.37 -22.37
C MET A 1 56.19 -3.08 -21.65
N ASN A 2 55.23 -2.54 -20.88
CA ASN A 2 55.40 -1.76 -19.64
C ASN A 2 54.03 -1.15 -19.31
N SER A 3 53.33 -1.84 -18.41
CA SER A 3 52.02 -1.50 -17.87
C SER A 3 52.15 -0.44 -16.79
N THR A 4 51.28 0.57 -16.80
CA THR A 4 51.18 1.54 -15.69
C THR A 4 49.93 1.22 -14.86
N SER A 5 50.20 1.00 -13.58
CA SER A 5 49.31 0.57 -12.49
C SER A 5 48.19 1.57 -12.21
N ALA A 6 46.93 1.10 -12.15
CA ALA A 6 45.79 1.85 -11.65
C ALA A 6 45.80 1.84 -10.11
N GLN A 7 45.76 3.01 -9.49
CA GLN A 7 45.58 3.17 -8.05
C GLN A 7 44.09 3.20 -7.73
N PHE A 8 43.65 2.28 -6.86
CA PHE A 8 42.29 2.24 -6.34
C PHE A 8 42.09 3.32 -5.28
N VAL A 9 41.17 4.25 -5.52
CA VAL A 9 40.69 5.20 -4.50
C VAL A 9 39.51 4.57 -3.78
N THR A 10 39.66 4.42 -2.47
CA THR A 10 38.71 3.81 -1.54
C THR A 10 37.44 4.66 -1.43
N THR A 11 36.30 4.11 -1.85
CA THR A 11 34.99 4.76 -1.69
C THR A 11 34.64 4.89 -0.21
N ARG A 12 34.36 6.14 0.19
CA ARG A 12 33.91 6.54 1.52
C ARG A 12 32.57 5.87 1.84
N ARG A 13 32.58 5.09 2.92
CA ARG A 13 31.45 4.44 3.61
C ARG A 13 30.21 5.34 3.65
N ILE A 14 29.19 5.03 2.85
CA ILE A 14 27.83 5.56 2.98
C ILE A 14 27.18 4.93 4.23
N GLY A 15 26.47 5.75 5.00
CA GLY A 15 25.83 5.36 6.25
C GLY A 15 24.76 4.29 6.06
N VAL A 16 24.90 3.24 6.86
CA VAL A 16 23.90 2.33 7.42
C VAL A 16 22.47 2.49 6.87
N TYR A 17 22.09 1.59 5.95
CA TYR A 17 20.71 1.25 5.67
C TYR A 17 20.12 0.56 6.92
N GLU A 18 19.15 1.18 7.58
CA GLU A 18 18.44 0.56 8.69
C GLU A 18 17.39 -0.42 8.11
N PRO A 19 17.46 -1.73 8.42
CA PRO A 19 16.54 -2.70 7.85
C PRO A 19 15.12 -2.44 8.36
N ILE A 20 14.17 -2.39 7.42
CA ILE A 20 12.74 -2.39 7.74
C ILE A 20 12.44 -3.70 8.47
N HIS A 21 12.12 -3.63 9.76
CA HIS A 21 11.59 -4.77 10.51
C HIS A 21 10.22 -5.15 9.96
N GLN A 22 10.22 -6.09 9.02
CA GLN A 22 9.03 -6.75 8.50
C GLN A 22 8.32 -7.46 9.66
N ILE A 23 7.12 -6.98 9.99
CA ILE A 23 6.20 -7.64 10.92
C ILE A 23 5.86 -9.02 10.36
N SER A 24 6.44 -10.05 10.98
CA SER A 24 6.05 -11.45 10.84
C SER A 24 5.64 -11.95 12.22
N THR A 25 4.38 -11.75 12.59
CA THR A 25 3.78 -12.33 13.81
C THR A 25 2.59 -13.24 13.51
N TRP A 26 2.44 -13.70 12.26
CA TRP A 26 1.28 -14.50 11.83
C TRP A 26 1.62 -15.84 11.17
N GLY A 27 2.85 -16.33 11.31
CA GLY A 27 3.21 -17.66 10.83
C GLY A 27 4.01 -18.41 11.87
N GLU A 28 3.33 -19.20 12.72
CA GLU A 28 3.80 -20.52 13.18
C GLU A 28 2.79 -21.19 14.13
N ASN A 29 2.29 -22.35 13.67
CA ASN A 29 1.84 -23.51 14.44
C ASN A 29 0.37 -23.60 14.88
N PHE A 30 -0.50 -23.84 13.89
CA PHE A 30 -1.61 -24.79 14.06
C PHE A 30 -1.04 -26.21 14.25
N LYS A 31 -1.11 -26.74 15.47
CA LYS A 31 -1.16 -28.19 15.68
C LYS A 31 -2.59 -28.57 16.04
N SER A 32 -3.23 -29.26 15.10
CA SER A 32 -4.47 -30.01 15.22
C SER A 32 -4.49 -30.87 16.49
N ASN A 33 -5.56 -30.78 17.28
CA ASN A 33 -6.43 -31.93 17.53
C ASN A 33 -7.66 -31.55 18.37
N GLY A 34 -8.83 -31.96 17.86
CA GLY A 34 -9.97 -32.39 18.66
C GLY A 34 -11.05 -31.34 18.94
N ASN A 35 -12.12 -31.37 18.12
CA ASN A 35 -13.54 -31.54 18.52
C ASN A 35 -13.97 -31.04 19.92
N LEU A 36 -15.11 -30.41 20.17
CA LEU A 36 -16.38 -30.25 19.46
C LEU A 36 -17.20 -29.31 20.39
N ASN A 37 -18.01 -28.42 19.81
CA ASN A 37 -19.35 -28.05 20.27
C ASN A 37 -19.60 -26.92 21.27
N SER A 38 -20.58 -26.13 20.83
CA SER A 38 -21.64 -25.43 21.57
C SER A 38 -21.38 -24.03 22.13
N SER A 39 -21.80 -23.08 21.31
CA SER A 39 -22.33 -21.78 21.66
C SER A 39 -23.60 -21.83 22.52
N SER A 40 -23.90 -20.67 23.15
CA SER A 40 -25.20 -20.20 23.67
C SER A 40 -25.73 -20.82 24.97
N SER A 41 -26.44 -20.14 25.86
CA SER A 41 -26.78 -18.73 26.17
C SER A 41 -27.70 -18.77 27.43
N LEU A 42 -28.25 -17.61 27.86
CA LEU A 42 -29.33 -17.36 28.86
C LEU A 42 -28.84 -17.01 30.30
N ILE A 43 -28.95 -15.77 30.81
CA ILE A 43 -30.15 -14.96 31.25
C ILE A 43 -30.88 -15.69 32.41
N LEU A 44 -31.14 -15.19 33.64
CA LEU A 44 -31.73 -13.95 34.22
C LEU A 44 -31.52 -14.06 35.77
N GLU A 45 -31.01 -13.07 36.50
CA GLU A 45 -31.69 -12.07 37.38
C GLU A 45 -32.44 -12.57 38.64
N ASP A 46 -32.43 -11.68 39.65
CA ASP A 46 -33.38 -11.52 40.78
C ASP A 46 -33.08 -12.28 42.10
N THR A 47 -33.27 -11.76 43.33
CA THR A 47 -33.87 -10.51 43.84
C THR A 47 -33.35 -10.23 45.28
N LYS A 48 -33.57 -9.01 45.72
CA LYS A 48 -33.33 -8.30 47.00
C LYS A 48 -34.20 -8.77 48.19
N LEU A 49 -33.69 -8.65 49.45
CA LEU A 49 -34.32 -8.04 50.68
C LEU A 49 -34.06 -8.76 52.03
N ASP A 50 -33.36 -8.03 52.91
CA ASP A 50 -33.61 -7.64 54.33
C ASP A 50 -34.20 -8.55 55.44
N ASN A 51 -33.47 -8.49 56.57
CA ASN A 51 -33.84 -8.24 57.98
C ASN A 51 -34.42 -9.32 58.94
N GLN A 52 -33.60 -9.55 59.99
CA GLN A 52 -33.86 -9.72 61.45
C GLN A 52 -34.72 -10.87 62.00
N SER A 53 -34.15 -11.67 62.94
CA SER A 53 -34.43 -11.58 64.40
C SER A 53 -33.77 -12.72 65.22
N GLU A 54 -33.23 -12.35 66.39
CA GLU A 54 -33.24 -13.03 67.72
C GLU A 54 -32.71 -14.47 67.87
N ASP A 55 -31.60 -14.69 68.58
CA ASP A 55 -31.43 -14.87 70.04
C ASP A 55 -31.46 -16.36 70.47
N ALA A 56 -30.28 -16.89 70.82
CA ALA A 56 -30.10 -17.97 71.79
C ALA A 56 -28.59 -18.16 72.08
N SER A 57 -28.28 -18.08 73.37
CA SER A 57 -27.00 -18.30 74.03
C SER A 57 -26.36 -19.68 73.77
N HIS A 58 -25.02 -19.73 73.67
CA HIS A 58 -24.15 -20.48 74.60
C HIS A 58 -22.66 -20.38 74.19
N GLU A 59 -21.91 -19.73 75.08
CA GLU A 59 -20.55 -20.06 75.54
C GLU A 59 -19.94 -21.36 74.95
N THR A 60 -18.90 -21.24 74.11
CA THR A 60 -17.73 -22.15 74.09
C THR A 60 -16.56 -21.47 73.37
N MET A 61 -15.39 -21.56 73.99
CA MET A 61 -14.10 -20.97 73.62
C MET A 61 -13.63 -21.27 72.18
N ALA A 62 -12.99 -20.26 71.59
CA ALA A 62 -12.14 -20.16 70.39
C ALA A 62 -11.92 -21.39 69.45
N PRO A 63 -11.99 -21.17 68.12
CA PRO A 63 -11.95 -22.22 67.10
C PRO A 63 -10.52 -22.64 66.73
N SER A 64 -10.30 -23.94 66.58
CA SER A 64 -9.08 -24.52 66.03
C SER A 64 -9.17 -24.64 64.50
N ASN A 65 -8.68 -23.62 63.80
CA ASN A 65 -7.93 -23.64 62.53
C ASN A 65 -8.15 -24.79 61.53
N GLN A 66 -9.25 -24.78 60.77
CA GLN A 66 -9.31 -25.55 59.50
C GLN A 66 -10.05 -24.87 58.33
N TYR A 67 -10.98 -23.94 58.57
CA TYR A 67 -11.67 -23.19 57.51
C TYR A 67 -10.86 -22.02 56.92
N ASP A 68 -9.88 -21.49 57.65
CA ASP A 68 -9.04 -20.37 57.18
C ASP A 68 -8.09 -20.75 56.03
N GLN A 69 -7.76 -22.04 55.86
CA GLN A 69 -6.83 -22.47 54.80
C GLN A 69 -7.45 -22.48 53.40
N GLU A 70 -8.76 -22.59 53.26
CA GLU A 70 -9.42 -22.60 51.94
C GLU A 70 -9.86 -21.20 51.49
N ALA A 71 -10.31 -20.36 52.42
CA ALA A 71 -10.59 -18.94 52.17
C ALA A 71 -9.31 -18.11 51.92
N SER A 72 -8.20 -18.44 52.59
CA SER A 72 -6.89 -17.82 52.30
C SER A 72 -6.35 -18.22 50.93
N LYS A 73 -6.47 -19.49 50.50
CA LYS A 73 -6.06 -19.93 49.15
C LYS A 73 -6.83 -19.21 48.03
N SER A 74 -8.13 -18.96 48.21
CA SER A 74 -8.94 -18.24 47.22
C SER A 74 -8.59 -16.74 47.18
N THR A 75 -8.33 -16.13 48.34
CA THR A 75 -7.86 -14.74 48.48
C THR A 75 -6.47 -14.56 47.88
N ASP A 76 -5.54 -15.48 48.14
CA ASP A 76 -4.19 -15.52 47.55
C ASP A 76 -4.21 -15.65 46.02
N LYS A 77 -5.19 -16.38 45.49
CA LYS A 77 -5.42 -16.49 44.04
C LYS A 77 -5.93 -15.16 43.46
N VAL A 78 -6.82 -14.46 44.17
CA VAL A 78 -7.30 -13.12 43.79
C VAL A 78 -6.17 -12.10 43.82
N LEU A 79 -5.34 -12.09 44.86
CA LEU A 79 -4.18 -11.21 44.98
C LEU A 79 -3.18 -11.43 43.84
N ARG A 80 -2.89 -12.69 43.47
CA ARG A 80 -2.03 -13.02 42.33
C ARG A 80 -2.61 -12.53 41.00
N ARG A 81 -3.92 -12.72 40.76
CA ARG A 81 -4.59 -12.22 39.56
C ARG A 81 -4.54 -10.70 39.45
N LEU A 82 -4.75 -9.99 40.56
CA LEU A 82 -4.65 -8.54 40.61
C LEU A 82 -3.22 -8.05 40.31
N ALA A 83 -2.20 -8.71 40.87
CA ALA A 83 -0.81 -8.40 40.57
C ALA A 83 -0.49 -8.62 39.09
N GLN A 84 -0.93 -9.74 38.50
CA GLN A 84 -0.77 -10.01 37.06
C GLN A 84 -1.52 -9.00 36.18
N ASN A 85 -2.74 -8.61 36.56
CA ASN A 85 -3.49 -7.60 35.83
C ASN A 85 -2.82 -6.22 35.90
N ARG A 86 -2.27 -5.84 37.07
CA ARG A 86 -1.47 -4.61 37.22
C ARG A 86 -0.26 -4.61 36.28
N GLU A 87 0.49 -5.71 36.23
CA GLU A 87 1.63 -5.83 35.32
C GLU A 87 1.21 -5.87 33.84
N ALA A 88 0.13 -6.58 33.51
CA ALA A 88 -0.42 -6.62 32.16
C ALA A 88 -0.89 -5.23 31.70
N ALA A 89 -1.53 -4.46 32.59
CA ALA A 89 -1.96 -3.09 32.32
C ALA A 89 -0.76 -2.15 32.10
N ARG A 90 0.31 -2.27 32.91
CA ARG A 90 1.56 -1.53 32.70
C ARG A 90 2.18 -1.85 31.34
N LYS A 91 2.32 -3.12 31.00
CA LYS A 91 2.87 -3.55 29.70
C LYS A 91 2.00 -3.10 28.52
N SER A 92 0.68 -3.14 28.67
CA SER A 92 -0.26 -2.64 27.67
C SER A 92 -0.10 -1.13 27.45
N ARG A 93 -0.11 -0.34 28.54
CA ARG A 93 0.10 1.11 28.50
C ARG A 93 1.44 1.46 27.87
N LEU A 94 2.50 0.74 28.21
CA LEU A 94 3.84 0.98 27.66
C LEU A 94 3.88 0.71 26.14
N ARG A 95 3.30 -0.40 25.68
CA ARG A 95 3.19 -0.71 24.25
C ARG A 95 2.37 0.32 23.49
N LYS A 96 1.22 0.73 24.04
CA LYS A 96 0.38 1.77 23.43
C LYS A 96 1.13 3.10 23.35
N LYS A 97 1.86 3.47 24.39
CA LYS A 97 2.68 4.69 24.41
C LYS A 97 3.75 4.65 23.32
N ALA A 98 4.50 3.56 23.21
CA ALA A 98 5.51 3.39 22.17
C ALA A 98 4.91 3.44 20.75
N TYR A 99 3.76 2.79 20.54
CA TYR A 99 3.06 2.83 19.25
C TYR A 99 2.59 4.23 18.87
N VAL A 100 2.02 4.98 19.82
CA VAL A 100 1.61 6.38 19.58
C VAL A 100 2.83 7.25 19.23
N GLN A 101 3.95 7.08 19.93
CA GLN A 101 5.20 7.79 19.58
C GLN A 101 5.69 7.42 18.17
N GLN A 102 5.58 6.15 17.77
CA GLN A 102 5.89 5.71 16.41
C GLN A 102 4.97 6.37 15.38
N LEU A 103 3.68 6.53 15.68
CA LEU A 103 2.75 7.24 14.80
C LEU A 103 3.04 8.73 14.70
N GLU A 104 3.43 9.38 15.81
CA GLU A 104 3.82 10.79 15.80
C GLU A 104 5.09 11.01 14.98
N THR A 105 6.08 10.14 15.14
CA THR A 105 7.32 10.19 14.33
C THR A 105 7.05 9.91 12.85
N SER A 106 6.22 8.92 12.52
CA SER A 106 5.87 8.65 11.11
C SER A 106 5.07 9.80 10.48
N ARG A 107 4.18 10.43 11.24
CA ARG A 107 3.44 11.63 10.80
C ARG A 107 4.37 12.78 10.47
N LEU A 108 5.36 13.07 11.33
CA LEU A 108 6.34 14.14 11.07
C LEU A 108 7.17 13.84 9.83
N LYS A 109 7.60 12.59 9.65
CA LYS A 109 8.33 12.15 8.46
C LYS A 109 7.49 12.31 7.19
N LEU A 110 6.19 12.00 7.25
CA LEU A 110 5.28 12.19 6.12
C LEU A 110 5.20 13.67 5.72
N ILE A 111 5.00 14.56 6.69
CA ILE A 111 4.95 16.01 6.46
C ILE A 111 6.26 16.50 5.83
N GLN A 112 7.40 16.00 6.29
CA GLN A 112 8.71 16.35 5.69
C GLN A 112 8.79 15.90 4.23
N LEU A 113 8.41 14.65 3.92
CA LEU A 113 8.43 14.14 2.55
C LEU A 113 7.45 14.89 1.64
N GLU A 114 6.28 15.25 2.13
CA GLU A 114 5.31 16.07 1.40
C GLU A 114 5.89 17.46 1.09
N GLN A 115 6.60 18.07 2.05
CA GLN A 115 7.28 19.34 1.83
C GLN A 115 8.43 19.22 0.81
N GLU A 116 9.26 18.17 0.91
CA GLU A 116 10.34 17.90 -0.04
C GLU A 116 9.80 17.67 -1.47
N LEU A 117 8.68 16.94 -1.60
CA LEU A 117 8.00 16.74 -2.88
C LEU A 117 7.49 18.06 -3.45
N GLU A 118 6.82 18.88 -2.65
CA GLU A 118 6.31 20.17 -3.11
C GLU A 118 7.45 21.12 -3.49
N CYS A 119 8.55 21.14 -2.73
CA CYS A 119 9.77 21.87 -3.10
C CYS A 119 10.37 21.35 -4.42
N ALA A 120 10.47 20.04 -4.62
CA ALA A 120 10.96 19.46 -5.87
C ALA A 120 10.05 19.80 -7.06
N ARG A 121 8.73 19.86 -6.85
CA ARG A 121 7.75 20.29 -7.85
C ARG A 121 7.93 21.75 -8.24
N HIS A 122 8.14 22.63 -7.26
CA HIS A 122 8.43 24.05 -7.50
C HIS A 122 9.81 24.26 -8.14
N GLN A 123 10.82 23.47 -7.76
CA GLN A 123 12.15 23.52 -8.39
C GLN A 123 12.08 23.03 -9.83
N GLY A 124 11.25 22.02 -10.12
CA GLY A 124 10.90 21.60 -11.48
C GLY A 124 10.24 22.73 -12.27
N LEU A 125 9.33 23.49 -11.64
CA LEU A 125 8.64 24.62 -12.27
C LEU A 125 9.57 25.82 -12.55
N TYR A 126 10.55 26.09 -11.68
CA TYR A 126 11.52 27.19 -11.86
C TYR A 126 12.61 26.87 -12.90
N MET A 127 12.85 25.59 -13.20
CA MET A 127 13.76 25.14 -14.26
C MET A 127 13.04 24.86 -15.59
N ALA A 128 11.73 24.58 -15.54
CA ALA A 128 10.85 24.38 -16.68
C ALA A 128 10.01 25.64 -17.01
N GLY A 129 10.64 26.81 -16.99
CA GLY A 129 10.08 28.03 -17.59
C GLY A 129 10.03 27.91 -19.11
N GLY A 130 9.17 27.02 -19.62
CA GLY A 130 9.04 26.68 -21.03
C GLY A 130 8.20 25.42 -21.24
N LEU A 131 6.88 25.63 -21.30
CA LEU A 131 5.81 24.69 -21.68
C LEU A 131 5.48 23.51 -20.74
N ASP A 132 4.20 23.52 -20.37
CA ASP A 132 3.33 22.38 -20.08
C ASP A 132 3.51 21.62 -18.76
N ALA A 133 2.42 21.62 -17.99
CA ALA A 133 2.26 21.01 -16.69
C ALA A 133 1.64 19.61 -16.84
N SER A 134 2.43 18.54 -16.72
CA SER A 134 1.87 17.16 -16.59
C SER A 134 2.81 16.09 -16.00
N HIS A 135 3.94 16.41 -15.37
CA HIS A 135 4.87 15.37 -14.88
C HIS A 135 4.99 15.33 -13.34
N LEU A 136 4.20 14.44 -12.73
CA LEU A 136 4.28 14.07 -11.31
C LEU A 136 5.58 13.29 -11.06
N GLY A 137 6.53 13.95 -10.40
CA GLY A 137 7.93 13.50 -10.28
C GLY A 137 8.15 12.31 -9.34
N PHE A 138 8.84 11.31 -9.87
CA PHE A 138 9.77 10.47 -9.12
C PHE A 138 11.17 10.74 -9.68
N SER A 139 11.92 11.65 -9.06
CA SER A 139 13.29 11.99 -9.45
C SER A 139 14.27 11.04 -8.76
N GLY A 140 14.47 9.86 -9.35
CA GLY A 140 15.62 9.01 -9.10
C GLY A 140 16.29 8.76 -10.44
N THR A 141 17.54 9.21 -10.60
CA THR A 141 18.39 9.09 -11.81
C THR A 141 17.58 8.91 -13.10
N VAL A 142 16.91 9.97 -13.54
CA VAL A 142 15.94 9.87 -14.63
C VAL A 142 16.67 9.40 -15.88
N ASN A 143 16.39 8.16 -16.29
CA ASN A 143 16.91 7.60 -17.52
C ASN A 143 16.46 8.54 -18.65
N SER A 144 17.41 9.22 -19.29
CA SER A 144 17.11 10.25 -20.30
C SER A 144 16.19 9.74 -21.41
N GLY A 145 16.24 8.44 -21.73
CA GLY A 145 15.35 7.81 -22.71
C GLY A 145 13.90 7.68 -22.23
N ILE A 146 13.68 7.54 -20.92
CA ILE A 146 12.36 7.42 -20.31
C ILE A 146 11.67 8.77 -20.22
N THR A 147 12.39 9.82 -19.81
CA THR A 147 11.85 11.18 -19.79
C THR A 147 11.46 11.65 -21.19
N ALA A 148 12.32 11.38 -22.20
CA ALA A 148 12.01 11.71 -23.59
C ALA A 148 10.77 10.97 -24.10
N PHE A 149 10.67 9.66 -23.79
CA PHE A 149 9.50 8.87 -24.14
C PHE A 149 8.20 9.40 -23.50
N GLU A 150 8.22 9.77 -22.23
CA GLU A 150 7.04 10.31 -21.54
C GLU A 150 6.53 11.61 -22.19
N MET A 151 7.45 12.52 -22.51
CA MET A 151 7.14 13.76 -23.21
C MET A 151 6.58 13.51 -24.62
N GLU A 152 7.26 12.66 -25.41
CA GLU A 152 6.81 12.33 -26.77
C GLU A 152 5.48 11.56 -26.77
N TYR A 153 5.24 10.72 -25.77
CA TYR A 153 3.98 9.98 -25.62
C TYR A 153 2.81 10.92 -25.35
N GLY A 154 2.97 11.94 -24.51
CA GLY A 154 1.95 12.97 -24.27
C GLY A 154 1.49 13.63 -25.56
N HIS A 155 2.44 14.15 -26.34
CA HIS A 155 2.15 14.72 -27.66
C HIS A 155 1.56 13.73 -28.65
N TRP A 156 1.97 12.46 -28.58
CA TRP A 156 1.41 11.42 -29.43
C TRP A 156 -0.08 11.19 -29.15
N VAL A 157 -0.47 11.16 -27.87
CA VAL A 157 -1.88 11.01 -27.44
C VAL A 157 -2.73 12.21 -27.91
N GLU A 158 -2.21 13.43 -27.83
CA GLU A 158 -2.89 14.63 -28.33
C GLU A 158 -3.17 14.53 -29.84
N GLU A 159 -2.15 14.18 -30.64
CA GLU A 159 -2.31 14.04 -32.08
C GLU A 159 -3.22 12.84 -32.43
N GLN A 160 -3.21 11.74 -31.65
CA GLN A 160 -4.15 10.64 -31.83
C GLN A 160 -5.60 11.11 -31.65
N ASN A 161 -5.89 11.87 -30.59
CA ASN A 161 -7.23 12.39 -30.34
C ASN A 161 -7.69 13.32 -31.47
N LYS A 162 -6.79 14.16 -31.97
CA LYS A 162 -7.05 15.04 -33.12
C LYS A 162 -7.35 14.24 -34.39
N GLN A 163 -6.51 13.27 -34.76
CA GLN A 163 -6.72 12.43 -35.95
C GLN A 163 -8.03 11.61 -35.86
N ILE A 164 -8.39 11.13 -34.67
CA ILE A 164 -9.70 10.48 -34.44
C ILE A 164 -10.85 11.46 -34.68
N GLY A 165 -10.72 12.71 -34.23
CA GLY A 165 -11.69 13.78 -34.48
C GLY A 165 -11.82 14.11 -35.97
N ASP A 166 -10.71 14.24 -36.67
CA ASP A 166 -10.65 14.50 -38.11
C ASP A 166 -11.30 13.36 -38.89
N LEU A 167 -10.99 12.10 -38.56
CA LEU A 167 -11.58 10.93 -39.20
C LEU A 167 -13.10 10.83 -38.98
N ARG A 168 -13.58 11.13 -37.77
CA ARG A 168 -15.03 11.19 -37.48
C ARG A 168 -15.72 12.28 -38.27
N THR A 169 -15.11 13.46 -38.35
CA THR A 169 -15.65 14.60 -39.10
C THR A 169 -15.71 14.29 -40.60
N ALA A 170 -14.62 13.76 -41.14
CA ALA A 170 -14.53 13.27 -42.51
C ALA A 170 -15.61 12.23 -42.85
N LEU A 171 -15.82 11.25 -41.98
CA LEU A 171 -16.84 10.22 -42.17
C LEU A 171 -18.25 10.82 -42.20
N ASN A 172 -18.55 11.78 -41.31
CA ASN A 172 -19.84 12.46 -41.26
C ASN A 172 -20.07 13.42 -42.44
N ALA A 173 -19.00 14.00 -42.98
CA ALA A 173 -19.05 14.93 -44.11
C ALA A 173 -19.09 14.24 -45.48
N HIS A 174 -19.00 12.90 -45.53
CA HIS A 174 -18.96 12.11 -46.76
C HIS A 174 -17.89 12.61 -47.76
N ILE A 175 -16.66 12.79 -47.27
CA ILE A 175 -15.51 13.22 -48.09
C ILE A 175 -15.15 12.21 -49.18
N SER A 176 -14.28 12.62 -50.12
CA SER A 176 -13.82 11.72 -51.18
C SER A 176 -12.98 10.55 -50.65
N ASP A 177 -12.99 9.41 -51.33
CA ASP A 177 -12.19 8.23 -50.94
C ASP A 177 -10.68 8.53 -50.93
N VAL A 178 -10.23 9.47 -51.79
CA VAL A 178 -8.83 9.92 -51.83
C VAL A 178 -8.45 10.63 -50.53
N GLU A 179 -9.28 11.57 -50.07
CA GLU A 179 -9.04 12.27 -48.81
C GLU A 179 -9.16 11.33 -47.60
N LEU A 180 -10.10 10.40 -47.63
CA LEU A 180 -10.23 9.38 -46.61
C LEU A 180 -8.98 8.49 -46.53
N ARG A 181 -8.44 8.08 -47.68
CA ARG A 181 -7.20 7.28 -47.73
C ARG A 181 -6.03 8.05 -47.14
N MET A 182 -5.88 9.33 -47.45
CA MET A 182 -4.82 10.17 -46.84
C MET A 182 -4.93 10.22 -45.31
N LEU A 183 -6.14 10.34 -44.75
CA LEU A 183 -6.33 10.32 -43.29
C LEU A 183 -5.95 8.96 -42.67
N VAL A 184 -6.30 7.87 -43.34
CA VAL A 184 -5.92 6.51 -42.91
C VAL A 184 -4.41 6.30 -42.96
N ASP A 185 -3.76 6.75 -44.03
CA ASP A 185 -2.31 6.64 -44.20
C ASP A 185 -1.56 7.45 -43.13
N ASN A 186 -2.02 8.68 -42.85
CA ASN A 186 -1.51 9.49 -41.74
C ASN A 186 -1.67 8.80 -40.37
N GLY A 187 -2.82 8.14 -40.16
CA GLY A 187 -3.06 7.34 -38.95
C GLY A 187 -2.06 6.19 -38.82
N LEU A 188 -1.79 5.47 -39.91
CA LEU A 188 -0.84 4.36 -39.91
C LEU A 188 0.61 4.83 -39.66
N GLU A 189 1.00 5.96 -40.23
CA GLU A 189 2.31 6.59 -39.96
C GLU A 189 2.43 7.00 -38.49
N HIS A 190 1.35 7.55 -37.91
CA HIS A 190 1.30 7.95 -36.51
C HIS A 190 1.51 6.78 -35.54
N TYR A 191 0.92 5.60 -35.84
CA TYR A 191 1.21 4.37 -35.08
C TYR A 191 2.64 3.86 -35.30
N THR A 192 3.17 3.97 -36.51
CA THR A 192 4.56 3.60 -36.80
C THR A 192 5.55 4.42 -35.96
N LYS A 193 5.27 5.73 -35.78
CA LYS A 193 6.00 6.59 -34.85
C LYS A 193 5.92 6.06 -33.42
N PHE A 194 4.74 5.69 -32.93
CA PHE A 194 4.58 5.14 -31.58
C PHE A 194 5.44 3.90 -31.32
N PHE A 195 5.41 2.92 -32.22
CA PHE A 195 6.19 1.70 -32.05
C PHE A 195 7.70 1.97 -32.07
N ARG A 196 8.15 2.95 -32.86
CA ARG A 196 9.56 3.39 -32.84
C ARG A 196 9.95 4.02 -31.50
N MET A 197 9.15 4.95 -31.00
CA MET A 197 9.38 5.58 -29.68
C MET A 197 9.41 4.53 -28.56
N LYS A 198 8.46 3.59 -28.59
CA LYS A 198 8.39 2.47 -27.65
C LYS A 198 9.60 1.53 -27.75
N GLY A 199 10.12 1.30 -28.96
CA GLY A 199 11.35 0.53 -29.17
C GLY A 199 12.58 1.21 -28.59
N SER A 200 12.71 2.53 -28.77
CA SER A 200 13.77 3.34 -28.14
C SER A 200 13.68 3.30 -26.62
N ALA A 201 12.48 3.47 -26.06
CA ALA A 201 12.26 3.38 -24.62
C ALA A 201 12.57 1.98 -24.08
N ALA A 202 12.21 0.92 -24.81
CA ALA A 202 12.48 -0.46 -24.40
C ALA A 202 13.98 -0.78 -24.41
N SER A 203 14.74 -0.14 -25.31
CA SER A 203 16.20 -0.23 -25.36
C SER A 203 16.84 0.44 -24.14
N ALA A 204 16.17 1.42 -23.53
CA ALA A 204 16.62 2.11 -22.33
C ALA A 204 16.16 1.39 -21.04
N ASP A 205 14.89 0.98 -20.98
CA ASP A 205 14.30 0.20 -19.88
C ASP A 205 13.03 -0.56 -20.35
N VAL A 206 13.16 -1.87 -20.52
CA VAL A 206 12.05 -2.75 -20.91
C VAL A 206 10.97 -2.85 -19.83
N PHE A 207 11.34 -2.79 -18.54
CA PHE A 207 10.38 -2.87 -17.44
C PHE A 207 9.50 -1.62 -17.40
N TYR A 208 10.08 -0.45 -17.67
CA TYR A 208 9.31 0.78 -17.83
C TYR A 208 8.31 0.68 -18.99
N VAL A 209 8.70 0.13 -20.14
CA VAL A 209 7.75 -0.04 -21.26
C VAL A 209 6.63 -1.03 -20.93
N MET A 210 6.90 -2.06 -20.14
CA MET A 210 5.89 -3.05 -19.74
C MET A 210 4.96 -2.55 -18.64
N SER A 211 5.51 -1.97 -17.58
CA SER A 211 4.83 -1.71 -16.30
C SER A 211 4.95 -0.27 -15.81
N GLY A 212 5.51 0.63 -16.63
CA GLY A 212 5.71 2.03 -16.29
C GLY A 212 4.41 2.83 -16.21
N MET A 213 4.59 4.07 -15.73
CA MET A 213 3.48 4.97 -15.39
C MET A 213 2.79 5.58 -16.60
N TRP A 214 3.40 5.50 -17.79
CA TRP A 214 2.86 6.03 -19.05
C TRP A 214 1.52 5.42 -19.48
N LYS A 215 1.19 4.20 -19.05
CA LYS A 215 -0.12 3.58 -19.32
C LYS A 215 -1.15 4.03 -18.29
N THR A 216 -2.41 4.17 -18.70
CA THR A 216 -3.53 4.35 -17.77
C THR A 216 -3.81 3.08 -16.96
N SER A 217 -4.52 3.20 -15.84
CA SER A 217 -4.96 2.04 -15.05
C SER A 217 -5.81 1.06 -15.87
N ALA A 218 -6.67 1.57 -16.75
CA ALA A 218 -7.48 0.78 -17.66
C ALA A 218 -6.63 0.03 -18.70
N GLU A 219 -5.66 0.70 -19.32
CA GLU A 219 -4.76 0.08 -20.28
C GLU A 219 -3.94 -1.05 -19.66
N ARG A 220 -3.46 -0.87 -18.42
CA ARG A 220 -2.73 -1.91 -17.70
C ARG A 220 -3.61 -3.13 -17.42
N PHE A 221 -4.89 -2.93 -17.10
CA PHE A 221 -5.83 -4.03 -16.82
C PHE A 221 -6.04 -4.94 -18.05
N PHE A 222 -6.11 -4.34 -19.25
CA PHE A 222 -6.28 -5.10 -20.50
C PHE A 222 -4.96 -5.45 -21.19
N SER A 223 -3.81 -5.23 -20.56
CA SER A 223 -2.50 -5.55 -21.12
C SER A 223 -2.01 -6.93 -20.67
N TRP A 224 -1.51 -7.73 -21.61
CA TRP A 224 -0.76 -8.97 -21.36
C TRP A 224 0.63 -8.90 -22.01
N ILE A 225 1.46 -9.92 -21.82
CA ILE A 225 2.85 -9.99 -22.32
C ILE A 225 2.93 -9.70 -23.84
N GLY A 226 1.87 -10.05 -24.59
CA GLY A 226 1.77 -9.87 -26.04
C GLY A 226 0.91 -8.67 -26.48
N GLY A 227 0.57 -7.73 -25.60
CA GLY A 227 -0.20 -6.54 -25.95
C GLY A 227 -1.59 -6.51 -25.33
N PHE A 228 -2.65 -6.36 -26.14
CA PHE A 228 -4.03 -6.29 -25.67
C PHE A 228 -4.60 -7.69 -25.39
N ARG A 229 -5.40 -7.83 -24.34
CA ARG A 229 -6.09 -9.08 -23.95
C ARG A 229 -7.61 -8.93 -24.14
N PRO A 230 -8.14 -9.18 -25.35
CA PRO A 230 -9.56 -9.01 -25.66
C PRO A 230 -10.51 -9.79 -24.75
N SER A 231 -10.08 -10.95 -24.23
CA SER A 231 -10.91 -11.82 -23.40
C SER A 231 -11.39 -11.14 -22.12
N ASP A 232 -10.60 -10.23 -21.53
CA ASP A 232 -10.99 -9.56 -20.30
C ASP A 232 -11.98 -8.42 -20.57
N LEU A 233 -11.89 -7.78 -21.74
CA LEU A 233 -12.90 -6.82 -22.19
C LEU A 233 -14.25 -7.51 -22.42
N LEU A 234 -14.24 -8.67 -23.09
CA LEU A 234 -15.46 -9.45 -23.33
C LEU A 234 -16.13 -9.89 -22.03
N LYS A 235 -15.36 -10.29 -21.00
CA LYS A 235 -15.93 -10.62 -19.68
C LYS A 235 -16.68 -9.44 -19.08
N VAL A 236 -16.10 -8.23 -19.12
CA VAL A 236 -16.75 -7.02 -18.59
C VAL A 236 -18.03 -6.72 -19.37
N MET A 237 -17.98 -6.71 -20.70
CA MET A 237 -19.14 -6.41 -21.55
C MET A 237 -20.24 -7.47 -21.44
N CYS A 238 -19.89 -8.75 -21.45
CA CYS A 238 -20.86 -9.86 -21.38
C CYS A 238 -21.38 -10.13 -19.97
N SER A 239 -20.68 -9.71 -18.91
CA SER A 239 -21.18 -9.80 -17.52
C SER A 239 -22.28 -8.77 -17.20
N SER A 240 -22.55 -7.83 -18.12
CA SER A 240 -23.55 -6.78 -17.99
C SER A 240 -24.87 -7.09 -18.74
N PHE A 241 -25.02 -8.32 -19.24
CA PHE A 241 -26.24 -8.88 -19.84
C PHE A 241 -26.67 -10.13 -19.06
#